data_AF-A0AAV2QBD7-F1
#
_entry.id   AF-A0AAV2QBD7-F1
#
_cell.length_a   1.000
_cell.length_b   1.000
_cell.length_c   1.000
_cell.angle_alpha   90.00
_cell.angle_beta   90.00
_cell.angle_gamma   90.00
#
_symmetry.space_group_name_H-M   'P 1'
#
loop_
_entity.id
_entity.type
_entity.pdbx_description
1 polymer ?
#
loop_
_entity_poly.entity_id
_entity_poly.type
_entity_poly.pdbx_seq_one_letter_code
_entity_poly.pdbx_strand_id
1 'polypeptide(L)'
;MNIDRDARLEKPVITANMTPLQWANTEKYWTLYKKESRISSESDRTTHSLTCCDQELRDQLFSIHDDIFEMNDVNMLKRIKNMAVKSESVIVAQVNLVRSRQNPEEPIRSYYARLKGQAVICVYTVTKK
;
A
#
# COMPACT_ATOMS: atom_id res chain seq x y z
N MET A 1 -34.88 3.08 5.84
CA MET A 1 -33.76 2.44 5.12
C MET A 1 -32.56 2.52 6.05
N ASN A 2 -32.35 1.46 6.85
CA ASN A 2 -31.25 1.38 7.80
C ASN A 2 -29.94 1.27 7.01
N ILE A 3 -29.13 2.33 7.05
CA ILE A 3 -27.74 2.26 6.62
C ILE A 3 -27.04 1.42 7.68
N ASP A 4 -26.76 0.18 7.31
CA ASP A 4 -26.00 -0.77 8.09
C ASP A 4 -24.67 -0.12 8.50
N ARG A 5 -24.59 0.31 9.77
CA ARG A 5 -23.39 0.94 10.35
C ARG A 5 -22.29 -0.10 10.63
N ASP A 6 -22.51 -1.37 10.26
CA ASP A 6 -21.63 -2.51 10.51
C ASP A 6 -20.90 -3.00 9.26
N ALA A 7 -20.80 -2.19 8.19
CA ALA A 7 -19.75 -2.35 7.20
C ALA A 7 -18.40 -1.97 7.84
N ARG A 8 -17.92 -2.77 8.79
CA ARG A 8 -16.57 -2.70 9.35
C ARG A 8 -15.63 -2.65 8.15
N LEU A 9 -14.95 -1.51 7.99
CA LEU A 9 -14.03 -1.31 6.88
C LEU A 9 -13.16 -2.55 6.72
N GLU A 10 -13.22 -3.12 5.52
CA GLU A 10 -12.45 -4.31 5.21
C GLU A 10 -10.99 -4.01 5.47
N LYS A 11 -10.38 -4.92 6.21
CA LYS A 11 -8.99 -4.82 6.58
C LYS A 11 -8.14 -4.87 5.30
N PRO A 12 -7.19 -3.96 5.11
CA PRO A 12 -6.30 -4.04 3.97
C PRO A 12 -5.52 -5.35 4.02
N VAL A 13 -5.47 -6.05 2.89
CA VAL A 13 -4.66 -7.26 2.75
C VAL A 13 -3.34 -6.88 2.08
N ILE A 14 -2.24 -7.18 2.75
CA ILE A 14 -0.87 -7.00 2.26
C ILE A 14 -0.33 -8.38 1.92
N THR A 15 0.01 -8.59 0.66
CA THR A 15 0.58 -9.86 0.20
C THR A 15 2.05 -9.70 -0.17
N ALA A 16 2.78 -10.80 -0.25
CA ALA A 16 4.11 -10.78 -0.86
C ALA A 16 4.04 -10.35 -2.34
N ASN A 17 5.14 -9.80 -2.86
CA ASN A 17 5.32 -9.43 -4.28
C ASN A 17 4.39 -8.33 -4.83
N MET A 18 3.86 -7.46 -3.98
CA MET A 18 3.08 -6.30 -4.40
C MET A 18 3.91 -5.33 -5.28
N THR A 19 3.23 -4.71 -6.23
CA THR A 19 3.78 -3.58 -6.98
C THR A 19 3.83 -2.32 -6.12
N PRO A 20 4.70 -1.34 -6.44
CA PRO A 20 4.72 -0.05 -5.75
C PRO A 20 3.36 0.67 -5.77
N LEU A 21 2.57 0.51 -6.84
CA LEU A 21 1.23 1.08 -6.95
C LEU A 21 0.25 0.43 -5.98
N GLN A 22 0.25 -0.91 -5.88
CA GLN A 22 -0.59 -1.63 -4.92
C GLN A 22 -0.24 -1.20 -3.49
N TRP A 23 1.04 -1.08 -3.16
CA TRP A 23 1.47 -0.59 -1.86
C TRP A 23 0.98 0.82 -1.55
N ALA A 24 1.12 1.75 -2.50
CA ALA A 24 0.64 3.13 -2.33
C ALA A 24 -0.89 3.20 -2.11
N ASN A 25 -1.65 2.26 -2.66
CA ASN A 25 -3.08 2.14 -2.38
C ASN A 25 -3.32 1.55 -0.98
N THR A 26 -2.56 0.54 -0.57
CA THR A 26 -2.64 -0.01 0.79
C THR A 26 -2.30 1.01 1.87
N GLU A 27 -1.34 1.91 1.66
CA GLU A 27 -1.06 3.01 2.59
C GLU A 27 -2.28 3.94 2.78
N LYS A 28 -3.06 4.18 1.72
CA LYS A 28 -4.31 4.96 1.80
C LYS A 28 -5.40 4.20 2.56
N TYR A 29 -5.58 2.91 2.25
CA TYR A 29 -6.54 2.06 2.96
C TYR A 29 -6.18 1.90 4.43
N TRP A 30 -4.90 1.75 4.76
CA TRP A 30 -4.41 1.70 6.13
C TRP A 30 -4.68 3.00 6.89
N THR A 31 -4.47 4.15 6.24
CA THR A 31 -4.80 5.46 6.82
C THR A 31 -6.29 5.58 7.13
N LEU A 32 -7.15 5.14 6.20
CA LEU A 32 -8.60 5.12 6.41
C LEU A 32 -8.99 4.15 7.53
N TYR A 33 -8.41 2.94 7.53
CA TYR A 33 -8.65 1.92 8.54
C TYR A 33 -8.28 2.43 9.94
N LYS A 34 -7.11 3.04 10.13
CA LYS A 34 -6.69 3.63 11.41
C LYS A 34 -7.64 4.71 11.92
N LYS A 35 -8.16 5.55 11.01
CA LYS A 35 -9.10 6.62 11.37
C LYS A 35 -10.41 6.06 11.94
N GLU A 36 -10.92 5.00 11.33
CA GLU A 36 -12.26 4.46 11.63
C GLU A 36 -12.23 3.42 12.76
N SER A 37 -11.17 2.63 12.85
CA SER A 37 -10.97 1.62 13.91
C SER A 37 -10.62 2.20 15.28
N ARG A 38 -10.38 3.51 15.40
CA ARG A 38 -10.05 4.23 16.65
C ARG A 38 -8.92 3.58 17.46
N ILE A 39 -7.95 2.97 16.77
CA ILE A 39 -6.82 2.33 17.41
C ILE A 39 -5.98 3.39 18.13
N SER A 40 -6.03 3.32 19.46
CA SER A 40 -5.52 4.38 20.34
C SER A 40 -4.07 4.15 20.73
N SER A 41 -3.66 2.89 20.94
CA SER A 41 -2.29 2.55 21.34
C SER A 41 -1.41 2.22 20.14
N GLU A 42 -0.11 2.51 20.27
CA GLU A 42 0.87 2.23 19.21
C GLU A 42 1.12 0.71 19.05
N SER A 43 1.09 -0.05 20.15
CA SER A 43 1.20 -1.51 20.14
C SER A 43 0.04 -2.19 19.40
N ASP A 44 -1.17 -1.65 19.54
CA ASP A 44 -2.33 -2.16 18.81
C ASP A 44 -2.15 -1.90 17.31
N ARG A 45 -1.63 -0.73 16.91
CA ARG A 45 -1.38 -0.42 15.49
C ARG A 45 -0.38 -1.38 14.87
N THR A 46 0.73 -1.68 15.57
CA THR A 46 1.71 -2.68 15.14
C THR A 46 1.07 -4.06 14.96
N THR A 47 0.22 -4.48 15.91
CA THR A 47 -0.51 -5.75 15.83
C THR A 47 -1.52 -5.77 14.67
N HIS A 48 -2.27 -4.69 14.48
CA HIS A 48 -3.20 -4.55 13.36
C HIS A 48 -2.45 -4.55 12.01
N SER A 49 -1.27 -3.91 11.90
CA SER A 49 -0.40 -3.93 10.72
C SER A 49 0.08 -5.34 10.38
N LEU A 50 0.56 -6.11 11.36
CA LEU A 50 0.97 -7.51 11.16
C LEU A 50 -0.19 -8.39 10.69
N THR A 51 -1.36 -8.20 11.30
CA THR A 51 -2.51 -9.02 10.95
C THR A 51 -3.08 -8.66 9.57
N CYS A 52 -2.72 -7.50 8.98
CA CYS A 52 -3.04 -7.14 7.59
C CYS A 52 -2.19 -7.91 6.57
N CYS A 53 -1.03 -8.42 6.98
CA CYS A 53 -0.19 -9.24 6.12
C CYS A 53 -0.84 -10.62 5.88
N ASP A 54 -0.57 -11.25 4.74
CA ASP A 54 -0.88 -12.67 4.55
C ASP A 54 0.01 -13.56 5.43
N GLN A 55 -0.30 -14.86 5.48
CA GLN A 55 0.43 -15.78 6.34
C GLN A 55 1.90 -15.91 5.92
N GLU A 56 2.17 -16.02 4.63
CA GLU A 56 3.53 -16.18 4.11
C GLU A 56 4.41 -14.99 4.48
N LEU A 57 3.91 -13.76 4.29
CA LEU A 57 4.64 -12.54 4.63
C LEU A 57 4.86 -12.40 6.15
N ARG A 58 3.89 -12.81 6.97
CA ARG A 58 4.04 -12.82 8.44
C ARG A 58 5.14 -13.78 8.88
N ASP A 59 5.15 -15.00 8.34
CA ASP A 59 6.13 -16.02 8.72
C ASP A 59 7.55 -15.58 8.32
N GLN A 60 7.69 -14.94 7.16
CA GLN A 60 8.95 -14.32 6.75
C GLN A 60 9.36 -13.17 7.68
N LEU A 61 8.42 -12.33 8.12
CA LEU A 61 8.73 -11.21 9.02
C LEU A 61 9.30 -11.76 10.34
N PHE A 62 8.59 -12.72 10.95
CA PHE A 62 9.03 -13.35 12.20
C PHE A 62 10.37 -14.08 12.07
N SER A 63 10.71 -14.56 10.88
CA SER A 63 11.99 -15.25 10.65
C SER A 63 13.18 -14.30 10.52
N ILE A 64 12.96 -13.04 10.10
CA ILE A 64 14.03 -12.07 9.82
C ILE A 64 14.20 -11.08 10.98
N HIS A 65 13.17 -10.88 11.79
CA HIS A 65 13.09 -9.80 12.76
C HIS A 65 12.63 -10.30 14.14
N ASP A 66 13.54 -10.29 15.11
CA ASP A 66 13.25 -10.68 16.50
C ASP A 66 12.57 -9.56 17.31
N ASP A 67 12.69 -8.30 16.88
CA ASP A 67 12.25 -7.08 17.57
C ASP A 67 10.84 -6.61 17.15
N ILE A 68 10.07 -7.45 16.45
CA ILE A 68 8.77 -7.10 15.83
C ILE A 68 7.78 -6.42 16.80
N PHE A 69 7.73 -6.88 18.05
CA PHE A 69 6.79 -6.37 19.05
C PHE A 69 7.24 -5.09 19.75
N GLU A 70 8.52 -4.72 19.62
CA GLU A 70 9.10 -3.53 20.24
C GLU A 70 9.07 -2.31 19.30
N MET A 71 8.70 -2.52 18.03
CA MET A 71 8.67 -1.47 17.02
C MET A 71 7.39 -0.64 17.05
N ASN A 72 7.52 0.65 16.74
CA ASN A 72 6.39 1.52 16.42
C ASN A 72 5.76 1.19 15.05
N ASP A 73 4.55 1.70 14.80
CA ASP A 73 3.77 1.41 13.58
C ASP A 73 4.52 1.81 12.31
N VAL A 74 5.24 2.94 12.37
CA VAL A 74 5.98 3.49 11.22
C VAL A 74 7.11 2.57 10.79
N ASN A 75 7.92 2.09 11.75
CA ASN A 75 9.02 1.19 11.46
C ASN A 75 8.51 -0.20 11.02
N MET A 76 7.43 -0.67 11.62
CA MET A 76 6.76 -1.91 11.22
C MET A 76 6.31 -1.83 9.76
N LEU A 77 5.56 -0.80 9.37
CA LEU A 77 5.11 -0.61 7.99
C LEU A 77 6.28 -0.50 7.01
N LYS A 78 7.40 0.11 7.41
CA LYS A 78 8.60 0.18 6.57
C LYS A 78 9.21 -1.21 6.31
N ARG A 79 9.26 -2.07 7.32
CA ARG A 79 9.75 -3.46 7.17
C ARG A 79 8.80 -4.29 6.33
N ILE A 80 7.49 -4.20 6.60
CA ILE A 80 6.45 -4.82 5.78
C ILE A 80 6.60 -4.38 4.32
N LYS A 81 6.78 -3.08 4.05
CA LYS A 81 7.01 -2.55 2.69
C LYS A 81 8.21 -3.19 2.01
N ASN A 82 9.34 -3.25 2.70
CA ASN A 82 10.59 -3.77 2.13
C ASN A 82 10.48 -5.23 1.71
N MET A 83 9.65 -6.02 2.40
CA MET A 83 9.42 -7.42 2.06
C MET A 83 8.26 -7.63 1.09
N ALA A 84 7.16 -6.89 1.26
CA ALA A 84 5.97 -7.02 0.43
C ALA A 84 6.18 -6.45 -0.97
N VAL A 85 6.95 -5.38 -1.11
CA VAL A 85 7.07 -4.63 -2.38
C VAL A 85 8.31 -5.05 -3.13
N LYS A 86 8.11 -5.62 -4.32
CA LYS A 86 9.21 -5.72 -5.29
C LYS A 86 9.52 -4.32 -5.80
N SER A 87 10.73 -3.85 -5.56
CA SER A 87 11.19 -2.59 -6.13
C SER A 87 11.18 -2.70 -7.65
N GLU A 88 10.23 -2.05 -8.31
CA GLU A 88 10.30 -1.82 -9.75
C GLU A 88 11.42 -0.79 -10.02
N SER A 89 12.23 -1.03 -11.05
CA SER A 89 13.21 -0.03 -11.49
C SER A 89 12.47 1.24 -11.93
N VAL A 90 12.90 2.40 -11.42
CA VAL A 90 12.32 3.70 -11.80
C VAL A 90 12.30 3.88 -13.31
N ILE A 91 13.35 3.42 -14.02
CA ILE A 91 13.42 3.49 -15.49
C ILE A 91 12.30 2.66 -16.13
N VAL A 92 12.01 1.47 -15.60
CA VAL A 92 10.92 0.61 -16.11
C VAL A 92 9.57 1.30 -15.88
N ALA A 93 9.36 1.87 -14.70
CA ALA A 93 8.15 2.63 -14.40
C ALA A 93 7.94 3.82 -15.35
N GLN A 94 9.01 4.57 -15.66
CA GLN A 94 9.00 5.68 -16.62
C GLN A 94 8.71 5.20 -18.05
N VAL A 95 9.33 4.10 -18.49
CA VAL A 95 9.05 3.49 -19.79
C VAL A 95 7.59 3.06 -19.90
N ASN A 96 7.05 2.44 -18.84
CA ASN A 96 5.65 2.02 -18.77
C ASN A 96 4.68 3.22 -18.83
N LEU A 97 5.02 4.33 -18.17
CA LEU A 97 4.24 5.56 -18.24
C LEU A 97 4.26 6.15 -19.66
N VAL A 98 5.43 6.27 -20.28
CA VAL A 98 5.58 6.83 -21.65
C VAL A 98 4.87 5.96 -22.69
N ARG A 99 4.90 4.64 -22.53
CA ARG A 99 4.22 3.70 -23.43
C ARG A 99 2.73 3.57 -23.19
N SER A 100 2.21 4.09 -22.08
CA SER A 100 0.79 3.96 -21.75
C SER A 100 -0.07 4.67 -22.80
N ARG A 101 -1.07 3.95 -23.29
CA ARG A 101 -2.12 4.46 -24.17
C ARG A 101 -3.49 4.06 -23.61
N GLN A 102 -4.50 4.84 -23.95
CA GLN A 102 -5.88 4.50 -23.65
C GLN A 102 -6.28 3.30 -24.51
N ASN A 103 -6.84 2.25 -23.91
CA ASN A 103 -7.38 1.14 -24.67
C ASN A 103 -8.70 1.55 -25.35
N PRO A 104 -9.08 0.95 -26.50
CA PRO A 104 -10.31 1.31 -27.20
C PRO A 104 -11.58 1.26 -26.33
N GLU A 105 -11.65 0.28 -25.42
CA GLU A 105 -12.78 0.07 -24.51
C GLU A 105 -12.63 0.75 -23.13
N GLU A 106 -11.53 1.48 -22.90
CA GLU A 106 -11.26 2.09 -21.59
C GLU A 106 -11.84 3.51 -21.52
N PRO A 107 -12.75 3.81 -20.56
CA PRO A 107 -13.23 5.17 -20.37
C PRO A 107 -12.10 6.14 -19.98
N ILE A 108 -12.19 7.40 -20.43
CA ILE A 108 -11.15 8.41 -20.19
C ILE A 108 -10.81 8.61 -18.70
N ARG A 109 -11.81 8.51 -17.81
CA ARG A 109 -11.60 8.65 -16.37
C ARG A 109 -10.78 7.49 -15.79
N SER A 110 -11.05 6.27 -16.25
CA SER A 110 -10.28 5.08 -15.87
C SER A 110 -8.85 5.18 -16.38
N TYR A 111 -8.68 5.62 -17.63
CA TYR A 111 -7.37 5.85 -18.21
C TYR A 111 -6.56 6.90 -17.44
N TYR A 112 -7.17 8.03 -17.11
CA TYR A 112 -6.55 9.08 -16.30
C TYR A 112 -6.15 8.56 -14.91
N ALA A 113 -7.02 7.81 -14.24
CA ALA A 113 -6.73 7.24 -12.93
C ALA A 113 -5.53 6.27 -12.98
N ARG A 114 -5.47 5.42 -14.01
CA ARG A 114 -4.35 4.50 -14.25
C ARG A 114 -3.04 5.25 -14.53
N LEU A 115 -3.06 6.24 -15.42
CA LEU A 115 -1.89 7.08 -15.71
C LEU A 115 -1.37 7.77 -14.45
N LYS A 116 -2.28 8.35 -13.65
CA LYS A 116 -1.92 9.02 -12.41
C LYS A 116 -1.32 8.05 -11.39
N GLY A 117 -1.86 6.83 -11.29
CA GLY A 117 -1.29 5.77 -10.46
C GLY A 117 0.14 5.43 -10.87
N GLN A 118 0.38 5.22 -12.17
CA GLN A 118 1.71 4.90 -12.70
C GLN A 118 2.71 6.05 -12.48
N ALA A 119 2.28 7.31 -12.64
CA ALA A 119 3.14 8.48 -12.48
C ALA A 119 3.71 8.64 -11.06
N VAL A 120 3.00 8.17 -10.03
CA VAL A 120 3.46 8.21 -8.63
C VAL A 120 4.76 7.41 -8.45
N ILE A 121 4.98 6.36 -9.24
CA ILE A 121 6.16 5.48 -9.14
C ILE A 121 7.37 6.09 -9.88
N CYS A 122 7.15 7.04 -10.78
CA CYS A 122 8.20 7.59 -11.65
C CYS A 122 9.14 8.60 -10.95
N VAL A 123 8.86 8.96 -9.69
CA VAL A 123 9.63 9.88 -8.83
C VAL A 123 10.00 11.20 -9.56
N TYR A 124 9.08 11.74 -10.35
CA TYR A 124 9.30 13.03 -11.00
C TYR A 124 9.20 14.18 -9.99
N THR A 125 10.20 15.07 -10.00
CA THR A 125 10.19 16.31 -9.22
C THR A 125 9.96 17.48 -10.16
N VAL A 126 8.97 18.32 -9.87
CA VAL A 126 8.77 19.59 -10.58
C VAL A 126 9.63 20.66 -9.92
N THR A 127 10.73 21.06 -10.56
CA THR A 127 11.47 22.26 -10.20
C THR A 127 10.80 23.46 -10.87
N LYS A 128 10.28 24.39 -10.06
CA LYS A 128 9.88 25.70 -10.59
C LYS A 128 11.15 26.45 -11.02
N LYS A 129 11.19 26.89 -12.29
CA LYS A 129 12.15 27.89 -12.75
C LYS A 129 11.60 29.28 -12.43
#